data_AF-A0A0S4M788-F1
#
_entry.id   AF-A0A0S4M788-F1
#
_cell.length_a   1.000
_cell.length_b   1.000
_cell.length_c   1.000
_cell.angle_alpha   90.00
_cell.angle_beta   90.00
_cell.angle_gamma   90.00
#
_symmetry.space_group_name_H-M   'P 1'
#
loop_
_entity.id
_entity.type
_entity.pdbx_description
1 polymer ?
#
loop_
_entity_poly.entity_id
_entity_poly.type
_entity_poly.pdbx_seq_one_letter_code
_entity_poly.pdbx_strand_id
1 'polypeptide(L)'
;MINHSLPSCSFPHYDLQTKEEAKIAFVTPTPTSTNINVDTLFNIIKTNTRALQETYGQRQDILGQIPSNLKDIRRHPNYKKWKSKISEDFKLIIDNFLTSFAIKLNETNCGSWEEKKYFLSFISEKIGIDYPFKMINDSITNFVEKKIALTVAKQAVSKIKDLSNSDNENYNEITKFIHKKAEENLFDENNKLEFVNAISEKIYELHKGQYEYLKYKIKFNYSCVKIDSFTIFYDLYHSHLVGSYDFIMSKSIEIFENLGHYKKCFISFAFDTFFGEMIISNEAEKLRNILYKHEYSLAINSKYLIKNLVFSGKINFFNEYEKKDTGINKCDYNNMIERSDELTSFIVQSQKELKKEIKRYFLETNTIVIEENIVTTCSREIEENILRHSAKYLKKKLISYIIRNYEIFSGRSSIISSLVST
;
A
#
# COMPACT_ATOMS: atom_id res chain seq x y z
N MET A 1 -45.88 0.72 26.87
CA MET A 1 -44.67 1.58 26.92
C MET A 1 -43.76 1.04 28.00
N ILE A 2 -42.66 0.38 27.63
CA ILE A 2 -41.65 -0.10 28.58
C ILE A 2 -40.34 0.56 28.17
N ASN A 3 -39.85 1.45 29.04
CA ASN A 3 -38.53 2.05 28.96
C ASN A 3 -37.48 0.97 29.21
N HIS A 4 -36.62 0.71 28.23
CA HIS A 4 -35.34 0.04 28.47
C HIS A 4 -34.23 1.10 28.40
N SER A 5 -33.79 1.52 29.59
CA SER A 5 -32.54 2.22 29.81
C SER A 5 -31.37 1.34 29.35
N LEU A 6 -30.58 1.82 28.40
CA LEU A 6 -29.26 1.28 28.08
C LEU A 6 -28.30 1.51 29.27
N PRO A 7 -27.47 0.53 29.65
CA PRO A 7 -26.46 0.74 30.68
C PRO A 7 -25.35 1.66 30.14
N SER A 8 -25.12 2.78 30.83
CA SER A 8 -23.93 3.59 30.66
C SER A 8 -22.72 2.82 31.21
N CYS A 9 -21.81 2.38 30.34
CA CYS A 9 -20.48 1.99 30.78
C CYS A 9 -19.57 3.22 30.71
N SER A 10 -19.57 3.96 31.81
CA SER A 10 -18.50 4.88 32.17
C SER A 10 -17.22 4.07 32.39
N PHE A 11 -16.19 4.29 31.58
CA PHE A 11 -14.84 3.88 31.95
C PHE A 11 -14.43 4.72 33.18
N PRO A 12 -14.07 4.10 34.31
CA PRO A 12 -13.58 4.85 35.46
C PRO A 12 -12.28 5.56 35.08
N HIS A 13 -12.17 6.78 35.57
CA HIS A 13 -11.07 7.72 35.38
C HIS A 13 -9.70 7.05 35.35
N TYR A 14 -8.90 7.46 34.36
CA TYR A 14 -7.45 7.31 34.36
C TYR A 14 -6.86 8.00 35.60
N ASP A 15 -6.67 7.25 36.67
CA ASP A 15 -5.70 7.61 37.70
C ASP A 15 -4.35 7.00 37.32
N LEU A 16 -3.41 7.90 37.03
CA LEU A 16 -1.99 7.64 36.94
C LEU A 16 -1.48 7.10 38.29
N GLN A 17 -1.57 5.79 38.51
CA GLN A 17 -0.68 5.07 39.42
C GLN A 17 0.26 4.19 38.61
N THR A 18 1.38 4.83 38.26
CA THR A 18 2.63 4.19 37.90
C THR A 18 3.11 3.32 39.07
N LYS A 19 3.66 2.14 38.73
CA LYS A 19 4.35 1.14 39.57
C LYS A 19 3.45 0.02 40.12
N GLU A 20 3.32 -1.07 39.36
CA GLU A 20 3.88 -2.40 39.75
C GLU A 20 3.51 -3.58 38.83
N GLU A 21 2.67 -3.42 37.80
CA GLU A 21 2.25 -4.58 36.97
C GLU A 21 2.81 -4.63 35.53
N ALA A 22 3.68 -3.68 35.15
CA ALA A 22 4.44 -3.72 33.89
C ALA A 22 5.64 -4.71 33.91
N LYS A 23 5.49 -5.85 34.58
CA LYS A 23 6.44 -6.97 34.59
C LYS A 23 5.92 -8.16 33.75
N ILE A 24 5.29 -7.90 32.61
CA ILE A 24 5.33 -8.86 31.52
C ILE A 24 6.63 -8.57 30.78
N ALA A 25 7.66 -9.33 31.16
CA ALA A 25 9.03 -9.10 30.78
C ALA A 25 9.23 -9.24 29.26
N PHE A 26 9.09 -8.14 28.52
CA PHE A 26 9.78 -7.95 27.24
C PHE A 26 11.26 -7.71 27.55
N VAL A 27 11.95 -8.78 27.96
CA VAL A 27 13.41 -8.78 28.03
C VAL A 27 13.90 -8.70 26.60
N THR A 28 14.52 -7.59 26.23
CA THR A 28 15.49 -7.60 25.12
C THR A 28 16.58 -8.57 25.54
N PRO A 29 16.77 -9.72 24.86
CA PRO A 29 17.68 -10.72 25.36
C PRO A 29 19.11 -10.19 25.25
N THR A 30 19.74 -9.93 26.39
CA THR A 30 21.19 -10.02 26.52
C THR A 30 21.61 -11.43 26.09
N PRO A 31 22.60 -11.58 25.19
CA PRO A 31 22.95 -12.86 24.58
C PRO A 31 23.55 -13.76 25.66
N THR A 32 22.72 -14.60 26.26
CA THR A 32 23.13 -15.53 27.31
C THR A 32 22.74 -16.93 26.88
N SER A 33 23.75 -17.69 26.47
CA SER A 33 23.71 -19.04 25.87
C SER A 33 22.92 -19.16 24.56
N THR A 34 23.65 -19.42 23.48
CA THR A 34 23.15 -19.82 22.15
C THR A 34 22.29 -21.08 22.25
N ASN A 35 20.97 -20.91 22.35
CA ASN A 35 20.01 -21.99 22.15
C ASN A 35 19.80 -22.16 20.63
N ILE A 36 20.55 -23.09 20.03
CA ILE A 36 20.60 -23.37 18.58
C ILE A 36 19.20 -23.50 17.96
N ASN A 37 18.22 -23.97 18.75
CA ASN A 37 16.83 -24.08 18.32
C ASN A 37 16.16 -22.70 18.15
N VAL A 38 16.30 -21.80 19.11
CA VAL A 38 15.72 -20.45 19.05
C VAL A 38 16.32 -19.64 17.89
N ASP A 39 17.63 -19.76 17.67
CA ASP A 39 18.33 -19.11 16.55
C ASP A 39 17.78 -19.58 15.18
N THR A 40 17.42 -20.86 15.08
CA THR A 40 16.79 -21.42 13.87
C THR A 40 15.39 -20.83 13.64
N LEU A 41 14.60 -20.64 14.69
CA LEU A 41 13.26 -20.02 14.58
C LEU A 41 13.37 -18.53 14.20
N PHE A 42 14.35 -17.81 14.75
CA PHE A 42 14.61 -16.43 14.35
C PHE A 42 15.04 -16.31 12.89
N ASN A 43 15.81 -17.27 12.38
CA ASN A 43 16.16 -17.34 10.96
C ASN A 43 14.93 -17.57 10.08
N ILE A 44 13.93 -18.33 10.52
CA ILE A 44 12.65 -18.49 9.79
C ILE A 44 11.94 -17.13 9.69
N ILE A 45 11.79 -16.41 10.80
CA ILE A 45 11.18 -15.07 10.81
C ILE A 45 11.91 -14.13 9.85
N LYS A 46 13.25 -14.10 9.92
CA LYS A 46 14.11 -13.24 9.09
C LYS A 46 14.02 -13.58 7.60
N THR A 47 13.93 -14.86 7.27
CA THR A 47 13.78 -15.32 5.87
C THR A 47 12.43 -14.89 5.30
N ASN A 48 11.40 -14.91 6.15
CA ASN A 48 10.03 -14.57 5.77
C ASN A 48 9.75 -13.06 5.84
N THR A 49 10.68 -12.26 6.36
CA THR A 49 10.66 -10.79 6.32
C THR A 49 10.51 -10.25 4.89
N ARG A 50 10.94 -10.98 3.86
CA ARG A 50 10.73 -10.58 2.46
C ARG A 50 9.25 -10.46 2.10
N ALA A 51 8.41 -11.39 2.55
CA ALA A 51 6.97 -11.32 2.31
C ALA A 51 6.33 -10.14 3.08
N LEU A 52 6.83 -9.84 4.29
CA LEU A 52 6.45 -8.64 5.06
C LEU A 52 6.87 -7.36 4.34
N GLN A 53 8.05 -7.35 3.71
CA GLN A 53 8.53 -6.23 2.89
C GLN A 53 7.67 -6.01 1.65
N GLU A 54 7.23 -7.07 0.98
CA GLU A 54 6.34 -6.98 -0.18
C GLU A 54 4.95 -6.44 0.21
N THR A 55 4.43 -6.82 1.39
CA THR A 55 3.11 -6.37 1.83
C THR A 55 3.10 -4.97 2.46
N TYR A 56 4.02 -4.68 3.38
CA TYR A 56 4.06 -3.39 4.09
C TYR A 56 5.02 -2.39 3.46
N GLY A 57 5.98 -2.83 2.64
CA GLY A 57 6.94 -1.96 1.95
C GLY A 57 6.58 -1.58 0.51
N GLN A 58 5.60 -2.24 -0.13
CA GLN A 58 5.36 -2.05 -1.57
C GLN A 58 3.90 -1.93 -2.03
N ARG A 59 2.87 -2.11 -1.19
CA ARG A 59 1.45 -1.95 -1.60
C ARG A 59 0.98 -0.48 -1.79
N GLN A 60 1.86 0.45 -2.14
CA GLN A 60 1.46 1.70 -2.82
C GLN A 60 1.30 1.49 -4.35
N ASP A 61 1.59 0.27 -4.83
CA ASP A 61 1.59 -0.15 -6.22
C ASP A 61 0.33 -0.94 -6.66
N ILE A 62 -0.89 -0.51 -6.30
CA ILE A 62 -2.07 -0.97 -7.06
C ILE A 62 -2.07 -0.37 -8.49
N LEU A 63 -1.22 0.64 -8.72
CA LEU A 63 -0.76 1.05 -10.05
C LEU A 63 0.57 0.40 -10.49
N GLY A 64 1.20 -0.45 -9.68
CA GLY A 64 2.49 -1.09 -9.93
C GLY A 64 2.45 -2.56 -10.34
N GLN A 65 1.26 -3.11 -10.63
CA GLN A 65 1.16 -4.20 -11.60
C GLN A 65 1.36 -3.70 -13.04
N ILE A 66 2.32 -2.79 -13.24
CA ILE A 66 2.82 -2.52 -14.58
C ILE A 66 3.98 -3.52 -14.79
N PRO A 67 3.93 -4.39 -15.81
CA PRO A 67 4.88 -5.49 -15.98
C PRO A 67 6.35 -5.03 -15.94
N SER A 68 7.23 -5.95 -15.59
CA SER A 68 8.68 -5.83 -15.36
C SER A 68 9.51 -5.06 -16.42
N ASN A 69 8.90 -4.64 -17.53
CA ASN A 69 9.44 -3.80 -18.60
C ASN A 69 9.26 -2.28 -18.32
N LEU A 70 8.99 -1.89 -17.07
CA LEU A 70 8.67 -0.52 -16.64
C LEU A 70 9.69 0.18 -15.74
N LYS A 71 10.94 -0.30 -15.72
CA LYS A 71 12.03 0.32 -14.93
C LYS A 71 12.39 1.76 -15.34
N ASP A 72 12.08 2.18 -16.58
CA ASP A 72 12.44 3.50 -17.16
C ASP A 72 11.37 4.60 -17.06
N ILE A 73 10.30 4.39 -16.29
CA ILE A 73 9.43 5.49 -15.87
C ILE A 73 9.80 5.71 -14.42
N ARG A 74 10.41 6.86 -14.08
CA ARG A 74 10.95 7.19 -12.75
C ARG A 74 10.13 6.50 -11.67
N ARG A 75 10.69 5.43 -11.08
CA ARG A 75 10.05 4.58 -10.09
C ARG A 75 9.89 5.34 -8.78
N HIS A 76 8.86 6.17 -8.65
CA HIS A 76 8.45 6.70 -7.36
C HIS A 76 6.93 6.67 -7.26
N PRO A 77 6.35 5.60 -6.70
CA PRO A 77 4.92 5.54 -6.40
C PRO A 77 4.57 6.65 -5.42
N ASN A 78 3.37 7.21 -5.57
CA ASN A 78 2.66 8.11 -4.67
C ASN A 78 3.28 8.24 -3.26
N TYR A 79 4.32 9.09 -3.10
CA TYR A 79 5.21 8.99 -1.95
C TYR A 79 4.67 9.80 -0.76
N LYS A 80 3.67 9.22 -0.09
CA LYS A 80 3.28 9.65 1.25
C LYS A 80 4.31 9.14 2.26
N LYS A 81 5.36 9.94 2.51
CA LYS A 81 6.44 9.60 3.46
C LYS A 81 5.91 9.16 4.82
N TRP A 82 4.87 9.83 5.31
CA TRP A 82 4.22 9.46 6.56
C TRP A 82 3.64 8.04 6.52
N LYS A 83 3.06 7.62 5.40
CA LYS A 83 2.50 6.27 5.23
C LYS A 83 3.59 5.21 5.21
N SER A 84 4.71 5.49 4.54
CA SER A 84 5.88 4.62 4.58
C SER A 84 6.44 4.49 6.00
N LYS A 85 6.51 5.61 6.73
CA LYS A 85 6.99 5.63 8.11
C LYS A 85 6.12 4.78 9.05
N ILE A 86 4.79 4.92 8.96
CA ILE A 86 3.85 4.05 9.70
C ILE A 86 4.15 2.58 9.40
N SER A 87 4.21 2.20 8.13
CA SER A 87 4.47 0.81 7.74
C SER A 87 5.83 0.29 8.19
N GLU A 88 6.87 1.11 8.19
CA GLU A 88 8.20 0.74 8.66
C GLU A 88 8.22 0.49 10.16
N ASP A 89 7.64 1.40 10.95
CA ASP A 89 7.60 1.26 12.40
C ASP A 89 6.65 0.11 12.82
N PHE A 90 5.57 -0.12 12.07
CA PHE A 90 4.65 -1.21 12.34
C PHE A 90 5.28 -2.59 12.07
N LYS A 91 6.21 -2.71 11.12
CA LYS A 91 6.98 -3.96 10.94
C LYS A 91 7.74 -4.35 12.20
N LEU A 92 8.28 -3.39 12.94
CA LEU A 92 8.98 -3.65 14.19
C LEU A 92 8.04 -4.25 15.25
N ILE A 93 6.76 -3.86 15.27
CA ILE A 93 5.75 -4.48 16.14
C ILE A 93 5.58 -5.95 15.79
N ILE A 94 5.46 -6.27 14.49
CA ILE A 94 5.30 -7.64 14.00
C ILE A 94 6.53 -8.49 14.32
N ASP A 95 7.72 -7.97 14.04
CA ASP A 95 8.98 -8.67 14.28
C ASP A 95 9.18 -8.96 15.78
N ASN A 96 8.88 -7.99 16.65
CA ASN A 96 8.94 -8.19 18.10
C ASN A 96 7.93 -9.24 18.57
N PHE A 97 6.70 -9.19 18.07
CA PHE A 97 5.66 -10.15 18.39
C PHE A 97 6.03 -11.57 17.95
N LEU A 98 6.52 -11.75 16.70
CA LEU A 98 6.93 -13.05 16.19
C LEU A 98 8.14 -13.61 16.95
N THR A 99 9.08 -12.74 17.32
CA THR A 99 10.26 -13.12 18.10
C THR A 99 9.87 -13.62 19.49
N SER A 100 8.99 -12.89 20.20
CA SER A 100 8.48 -13.35 21.49
C SER A 100 7.64 -14.62 21.38
N PHE A 101 6.88 -14.78 20.29
CA PHE A 101 6.12 -15.98 20.02
C PHE A 101 7.02 -17.19 19.80
N ALA A 102 8.10 -17.05 19.03
CA ALA A 102 9.04 -18.12 18.74
C ALA A 102 9.68 -18.70 20.00
N ILE A 103 9.96 -17.85 21.00
CA ILE A 103 10.47 -18.29 22.31
C ILE A 103 9.42 -19.18 23.00
N LYS A 104 8.17 -18.71 23.11
CA LYS A 104 7.07 -19.48 23.71
C LYS A 104 6.81 -20.80 22.98
N LEU A 105 6.87 -20.79 21.65
CA LEU A 105 6.71 -21.98 20.82
C LEU A 105 7.86 -22.98 21.05
N ASN A 106 9.09 -22.51 21.22
CA ASN A 106 10.22 -23.37 21.53
C ASN A 106 10.06 -24.04 22.91
N GLU A 107 9.59 -23.28 23.91
CA GLU A 107 9.40 -23.74 25.29
C GLU A 107 8.26 -24.76 25.46
N THR A 108 7.31 -24.83 24.53
CA THR A 108 6.19 -25.78 24.66
C THR A 108 6.66 -27.24 24.51
N ASN A 109 6.12 -28.15 25.32
CA ASN A 109 6.47 -29.58 25.26
C ASN A 109 5.70 -30.35 24.17
N CYS A 110 4.89 -29.66 23.38
CA CYS A 110 4.01 -30.26 22.38
C CYS A 110 4.58 -30.15 20.95
N GLY A 111 4.21 -31.11 20.12
CA GLY A 111 4.64 -31.23 18.72
C GLY A 111 6.13 -31.48 18.52
N SER A 112 6.48 -32.01 17.36
CA SER A 112 7.85 -32.20 16.92
C SER A 112 8.51 -30.86 16.58
N TRP A 113 9.83 -30.87 16.52
CA TRP A 113 10.62 -29.71 16.09
C TRP A 113 10.22 -29.23 14.69
N GLU A 114 9.96 -30.17 13.78
CA GLU A 114 9.50 -29.93 12.41
C GLU A 114 8.12 -29.26 12.40
N GLU A 115 7.20 -29.71 13.26
CA GLU A 115 5.87 -29.11 13.39
C GLU A 115 5.96 -27.66 13.90
N LYS A 116 6.86 -27.37 14.86
CA LYS A 116 7.09 -26.00 15.34
C LYS A 116 7.65 -25.07 14.26
N LYS A 117 8.67 -25.52 13.51
CA LYS A 117 9.25 -24.77 12.38
C LYS A 117 8.18 -24.45 11.33
N TYR A 118 7.37 -25.46 10.97
CA TYR A 118 6.30 -25.31 9.99
C TYR A 118 5.22 -24.32 10.48
N PHE A 119 4.81 -24.43 11.74
CA PHE A 119 3.88 -23.49 12.38
C PHE A 119 4.36 -22.05 12.34
N LEU A 120 5.61 -21.80 12.78
CA LEU A 120 6.17 -20.46 12.78
C LEU A 120 6.33 -19.89 11.35
N SER A 121 6.75 -20.72 10.38
CA SER A 121 6.85 -20.28 8.98
C SER A 121 5.50 -19.84 8.43
N PHE A 122 4.45 -20.61 8.70
CA PHE A 122 3.10 -20.27 8.26
C PHE A 122 2.58 -18.98 8.91
N ILE A 123 2.76 -18.83 10.23
CA ILE A 123 2.34 -17.63 10.94
C ILE A 123 3.09 -16.41 10.40
N SER A 124 4.41 -16.50 10.24
CA SER A 124 5.24 -15.38 9.76
C SER A 124 4.95 -14.94 8.32
N GLU A 125 4.59 -15.87 7.42
CA GLU A 125 4.29 -15.56 6.01
C GLU A 125 2.84 -15.19 5.72
N LYS A 126 1.86 -15.82 6.39
CA LYS A 126 0.45 -15.67 6.00
C LYS A 126 -0.37 -14.89 7.02
N ILE A 127 -0.07 -15.04 8.31
CA ILE A 127 -0.89 -14.46 9.39
C ILE A 127 -0.31 -13.14 9.89
N GLY A 128 0.98 -13.11 10.20
CA GLY A 128 1.73 -11.90 10.54
C GLY A 128 1.61 -10.80 9.49
N ILE A 129 1.37 -11.20 8.24
CA ILE A 129 1.24 -10.30 7.09
C ILE A 129 -0.16 -9.69 6.92
N ASP A 130 -1.20 -10.37 7.38
CA ASP A 130 -2.58 -10.03 7.02
C ASP A 130 -3.47 -9.78 8.24
N TYR A 131 -3.53 -10.69 9.20
CA TYR A 131 -4.44 -10.57 10.33
C TYR A 131 -3.73 -10.91 11.65
N PRO A 132 -3.84 -10.07 12.70
CA PRO A 132 -4.59 -8.79 12.77
C PRO A 132 -3.78 -7.58 12.30
N PHE A 133 -2.47 -7.75 12.11
CA PHE A 133 -1.50 -6.67 11.97
C PHE A 133 -1.81 -5.70 10.83
N LYS A 134 -2.22 -6.20 9.67
CA LYS A 134 -2.51 -5.32 8.53
C LYS A 134 -3.75 -4.48 8.77
N MET A 135 -4.78 -5.06 9.39
CA MET A 135 -5.99 -4.33 9.73
C MET A 135 -5.71 -3.19 10.71
N ILE A 136 -4.81 -3.39 11.67
CA ILE A 136 -4.39 -2.34 12.61
C ILE A 136 -3.56 -1.27 11.90
N ASN A 137 -2.54 -1.67 11.12
CA ASN A 137 -1.73 -0.74 10.32
C ASN A 137 -2.57 0.10 9.34
N ASP A 138 -3.55 -0.52 8.70
CA ASP A 138 -4.49 0.15 7.80
C ASP A 138 -5.39 1.12 8.58
N SER A 139 -5.82 0.78 9.81
CA SER A 139 -6.55 1.70 10.68
C SER A 139 -5.71 2.93 11.05
N ILE A 140 -4.44 2.75 11.42
CA ILE A 140 -3.53 3.89 11.70
C ILE A 140 -3.39 4.76 10.45
N THR A 141 -3.11 4.15 9.31
CA THR A 141 -2.97 4.84 8.02
C THR A 141 -4.23 5.62 7.65
N ASN A 142 -5.40 5.00 7.79
CA ASN A 142 -6.69 5.60 7.44
C ASN A 142 -7.04 6.76 8.37
N PHE A 143 -6.72 6.64 9.65
CA PHE A 143 -6.90 7.73 10.61
C PHE A 143 -6.06 8.95 10.20
N VAL A 144 -4.75 8.73 10.00
CA VAL A 144 -3.82 9.80 9.59
C VAL A 144 -4.24 10.43 8.27
N GLU A 145 -4.64 9.63 7.28
CA GLU A 145 -5.17 10.12 6.01
C GLU A 145 -6.37 11.06 6.23
N LYS A 146 -7.40 10.58 6.94
CA LYS A 146 -8.68 11.26 7.07
C LYS A 146 -8.63 12.50 7.95
N LYS A 147 -7.95 12.41 9.09
CA LYS A 147 -7.97 13.45 10.14
C LYS A 147 -6.84 14.45 9.98
N ILE A 148 -5.68 14.00 9.53
CA ILE A 148 -4.47 14.83 9.45
C ILE A 148 -4.21 15.25 8.00
N ALA A 149 -3.93 14.29 7.11
CA ALA A 149 -3.45 14.59 5.76
C ALA A 149 -4.45 15.41 4.94
N LEU A 150 -5.71 14.99 4.88
CA LEU A 150 -6.75 15.71 4.15
C LEU A 150 -7.01 17.11 4.71
N THR A 151 -6.94 17.29 6.03
CA THR A 151 -7.13 18.58 6.69
C THR A 151 -6.00 19.54 6.32
N VAL A 152 -4.75 19.09 6.46
CA VAL A 152 -3.55 19.87 6.12
C VAL A 152 -3.53 20.22 4.63
N ALA A 153 -3.84 19.27 3.75
CA ALA A 153 -3.91 19.50 2.31
C ALA A 153 -4.96 20.57 1.94
N LYS A 154 -6.17 20.49 2.50
CA LYS A 154 -7.22 21.50 2.27
C LYS A 154 -6.80 22.89 2.73
N GLN A 155 -6.21 22.99 3.91
CA GLN A 155 -5.72 24.26 4.45
C GLN A 155 -4.58 24.83 3.61
N ALA A 156 -3.64 23.99 3.15
CA ALA A 156 -2.54 24.40 2.28
C ALA A 156 -3.07 24.96 0.95
N VAL A 157 -4.06 24.31 0.34
CA VAL A 157 -4.73 24.80 -0.89
C VAL A 157 -5.36 26.17 -0.66
N SER A 158 -6.02 26.39 0.49
CA SER A 158 -6.59 27.71 0.81
C SER A 158 -5.49 28.78 0.91
N LYS A 159 -4.42 28.51 1.68
CA LYS A 159 -3.31 29.45 1.85
C LYS A 159 -2.61 29.77 0.52
N ILE A 160 -2.49 28.79 -0.38
CA ILE A 160 -1.95 29.01 -1.73
C ILE A 160 -2.82 29.99 -2.51
N LYS A 161 -4.14 29.80 -2.50
CA LYS A 161 -5.08 30.70 -3.19
C LYS A 161 -4.97 32.13 -2.65
N ASP A 162 -4.90 32.28 -1.33
CA ASP A 162 -4.77 33.57 -0.67
C ASP A 162 -3.46 34.27 -1.08
N LEU A 163 -2.35 33.52 -1.15
CA LEU A 163 -1.04 34.05 -1.58
C LEU A 163 -1.05 34.47 -3.04
N SER A 164 -1.64 33.68 -3.95
CA SER A 164 -1.74 34.03 -5.36
C SER A 164 -2.64 35.24 -5.66
N ASN A 165 -3.49 35.63 -4.71
CA ASN A 165 -4.30 36.85 -4.79
C ASN A 165 -3.59 38.07 -4.17
N SER A 166 -2.42 37.89 -3.56
CA SER A 166 -1.60 38.94 -2.95
C SER A 166 -0.34 39.15 -3.78
N ASP A 167 0.14 40.39 -3.92
CA ASP A 167 1.36 40.71 -4.69
C ASP A 167 2.68 40.16 -4.07
N ASN A 168 2.59 39.26 -3.08
CA ASN A 168 3.72 38.70 -2.35
C ASN A 168 3.81 37.19 -2.54
N GLU A 169 4.49 36.76 -3.60
CA GLU A 169 4.72 35.36 -3.96
C GLU A 169 5.81 34.68 -3.10
N ASN A 170 5.72 34.77 -1.77
CA ASN A 170 6.66 34.09 -0.89
C ASN A 170 6.23 32.64 -0.62
N TYR A 171 6.45 31.76 -1.58
CA TYR A 171 6.08 30.34 -1.49
C TYR A 171 6.76 29.57 -0.32
N ASN A 172 7.84 30.10 0.26
CA ASN A 172 8.44 29.55 1.49
C ASN A 172 7.48 29.62 2.70
N GLU A 173 6.49 30.52 2.68
CA GLU A 173 5.45 30.56 3.71
C GLU A 173 4.56 29.32 3.69
N ILE A 174 4.38 28.67 2.54
CA ILE A 174 3.54 27.48 2.41
C ILE A 174 4.15 26.30 3.15
N THR A 175 5.46 26.10 3.01
CA THR A 175 6.21 25.09 3.77
C THR A 175 6.04 25.30 5.26
N LYS A 176 6.26 26.53 5.75
CA LYS A 176 6.09 26.87 7.18
C LYS A 176 4.64 26.66 7.64
N PHE A 177 3.68 27.04 6.82
CA PHE A 177 2.25 26.87 7.10
C PHE A 177 1.87 25.38 7.20
N ILE A 178 2.29 24.55 6.24
CA ILE A 178 2.05 23.10 6.25
C ILE A 178 2.64 22.48 7.52
N HIS A 179 3.87 22.85 7.86
CA HIS A 179 4.52 22.38 9.08
C HIS A 179 3.70 22.71 10.33
N LYS A 180 3.33 23.99 10.50
CA LYS A 180 2.52 24.45 11.62
C LYS A 180 1.18 23.71 11.70
N LYS A 181 0.49 23.56 10.58
CA LYS A 181 -0.81 22.86 10.54
C LYS A 181 -0.68 21.37 10.79
N ALA A 182 0.38 20.72 10.32
CA ALA A 182 0.63 19.32 10.62
C ALA A 182 0.87 19.10 12.12
N GLU A 183 1.68 19.95 12.76
CA GLU A 183 1.93 19.90 14.21
C GLU A 183 0.64 20.14 15.00
N GLU A 184 -0.10 21.21 14.68
CA GLU A 184 -1.39 21.51 15.33
C GLU A 184 -2.35 20.32 15.27
N ASN A 185 -2.47 19.63 14.13
CA ASN A 185 -3.38 18.50 14.00
C ASN A 185 -2.85 17.21 14.66
N LEU A 186 -1.55 16.94 14.60
CA LEU A 186 -0.96 15.73 15.21
C LEU A 186 -0.94 15.78 16.74
N PHE A 187 -0.71 16.97 17.30
CA PHE A 187 -0.64 17.16 18.75
C PHE A 187 -1.96 17.61 19.37
N ASP A 188 -3.03 17.75 18.57
CA ASP A 188 -4.38 18.00 19.09
C ASP A 188 -4.86 16.82 19.95
N GLU A 189 -5.23 17.11 21.19
CA GLU A 189 -5.63 16.10 22.17
C GLU A 189 -6.93 15.38 21.79
N ASN A 190 -7.85 16.03 21.06
CA ASN A 190 -9.05 15.35 20.57
C ASN A 190 -8.68 14.34 19.48
N ASN A 191 -7.79 14.70 18.55
CA ASN A 191 -7.29 13.78 17.55
C ASN A 191 -6.55 12.60 18.18
N LYS A 192 -5.74 12.81 19.22
CA LYS A 192 -5.09 11.71 19.96
C LYS A 192 -6.10 10.79 20.62
N LEU A 193 -7.10 11.34 21.31
CA LEU A 193 -8.14 10.56 21.97
C LEU A 193 -8.98 9.77 20.95
N GLU A 194 -9.37 10.39 19.84
CA GLU A 194 -10.07 9.72 18.74
C GLU A 194 -9.23 8.59 18.13
N PHE A 195 -7.92 8.82 17.95
CA PHE A 195 -7.00 7.79 17.46
C PHE A 195 -6.96 6.60 18.41
N VAL A 196 -6.78 6.86 19.71
CA VAL A 196 -6.76 5.83 20.76
C VAL A 196 -8.03 5.00 20.73
N ASN A 197 -9.18 5.66 20.69
CA ASN A 197 -10.48 4.99 20.61
C ASN A 197 -10.62 4.15 19.34
N ALA A 198 -10.20 4.67 18.18
CA ALA A 198 -10.28 3.97 16.91
C ALA A 198 -9.42 2.69 16.88
N ILE A 199 -8.20 2.74 17.43
CA ILE A 199 -7.34 1.55 17.51
C ILE A 199 -7.85 0.57 18.56
N SER A 200 -8.32 1.05 19.71
CA SER A 200 -8.92 0.22 20.76
C SER A 200 -10.15 -0.52 20.23
N GLU A 201 -11.07 0.19 19.58
CA GLU A 201 -12.24 -0.41 18.92
C GLU A 201 -11.81 -1.44 17.89
N LYS A 202 -10.77 -1.14 17.09
CA LYS A 202 -10.27 -2.09 16.11
C LYS A 202 -9.73 -3.37 16.76
N ILE A 203 -8.94 -3.25 17.82
CA ILE A 203 -8.42 -4.39 18.57
C ILE A 203 -9.57 -5.21 19.18
N TYR A 204 -10.60 -4.55 19.72
CA TYR A 204 -11.77 -5.22 20.26
C TYR A 204 -12.56 -5.99 19.19
N GLU A 205 -12.81 -5.38 18.02
CA GLU A 205 -13.44 -6.06 16.87
C GLU A 205 -12.65 -7.29 16.46
N LEU A 206 -11.32 -7.13 16.37
CA LEU A 206 -10.41 -8.20 16.00
C LEU A 206 -10.53 -9.34 17.02
N HIS A 207 -10.42 -9.07 18.32
CA HIS A 207 -10.57 -10.06 19.39
C HIS A 207 -11.89 -10.84 19.30
N LYS A 208 -13.02 -10.15 19.09
CA LYS A 208 -14.35 -10.78 19.01
C LYS A 208 -14.52 -11.67 17.76
N GLY A 209 -13.94 -11.28 16.63
CA GLY A 209 -14.02 -12.03 15.36
C GLY A 209 -12.89 -13.05 15.14
N GLN A 210 -11.94 -13.12 16.08
CA GLN A 210 -10.64 -13.75 15.88
C GLN A 210 -10.68 -15.26 15.76
N TYR A 211 -11.49 -15.88 16.62
CA TYR A 211 -11.40 -17.31 16.90
C TYR A 211 -11.83 -18.16 15.69
N GLU A 212 -12.91 -17.78 15.00
CA GLU A 212 -13.40 -18.52 13.83
C GLU A 212 -12.54 -18.27 12.58
N TYR A 213 -12.11 -17.02 12.36
CA TYR A 213 -11.35 -16.65 11.17
C TYR A 213 -9.96 -17.28 11.14
N LEU A 214 -9.21 -17.16 12.25
CA LEU A 214 -7.87 -17.73 12.34
C LEU A 214 -7.94 -19.25 12.33
N LYS A 215 -8.86 -19.87 13.09
CA LYS A 215 -9.03 -21.32 13.10
C LYS A 215 -9.33 -21.86 11.71
N TYR A 216 -10.20 -21.21 10.93
CA TYR A 216 -10.49 -21.61 9.55
C TYR A 216 -9.27 -21.48 8.62
N LYS A 217 -8.61 -20.30 8.59
CA LYS A 217 -7.45 -20.07 7.71
C LYS A 217 -6.28 -20.99 8.03
N ILE A 218 -6.01 -21.23 9.31
CA ILE A 218 -4.91 -22.09 9.72
C ILE A 218 -5.26 -23.57 9.45
N LYS A 219 -6.47 -24.03 9.81
CA LYS A 219 -6.89 -25.43 9.61
C LYS A 219 -6.95 -25.84 8.14
N PHE A 220 -7.39 -24.94 7.25
CA PHE A 220 -7.46 -25.22 5.80
C PHE A 220 -6.08 -25.48 5.17
N ASN A 221 -5.00 -24.91 5.72
CA ASN A 221 -3.64 -25.07 5.22
C ASN A 221 -2.84 -26.17 5.95
N TYR A 222 -3.43 -26.84 6.95
CA TYR A 222 -2.75 -27.78 7.87
C TYR A 222 -3.34 -29.20 7.80
N SER A 223 -3.45 -29.78 6.61
CA SER A 223 -3.90 -31.17 6.44
C SER A 223 -2.85 -32.23 6.85
N CYS A 224 -1.60 -31.84 7.12
CA CYS A 224 -0.46 -32.75 7.28
C CYS A 224 0.10 -32.86 8.73
N VAL A 225 -0.43 -32.09 9.69
CA VAL A 225 0.08 -32.04 11.08
C VAL A 225 -0.87 -32.79 12.01
N LYS A 226 -0.34 -33.40 13.08
CA LYS A 226 -1.18 -34.02 14.10
C LYS A 226 -2.16 -33.00 14.69
N ILE A 227 -3.45 -33.32 14.65
CA ILE A 227 -4.56 -32.45 15.06
C ILE A 227 -4.34 -31.88 16.49
N ASP A 228 -3.78 -32.69 17.39
CA ASP A 228 -3.57 -32.31 18.78
C ASP A 228 -2.45 -31.26 18.94
N SER A 229 -1.32 -31.44 18.26
CA SER A 229 -0.20 -30.47 18.32
C SER A 229 -0.56 -29.16 17.63
N PHE A 230 -1.35 -29.23 16.56
CA PHE A 230 -1.89 -28.07 15.88
C PHE A 230 -2.78 -27.21 16.78
N THR A 231 -3.71 -27.83 17.50
CA THR A 231 -4.66 -27.13 18.38
C THR A 231 -3.90 -26.41 19.50
N ILE A 232 -2.89 -27.06 20.08
CA ILE A 232 -2.07 -26.46 21.14
C ILE A 232 -1.26 -25.26 20.63
N PHE A 233 -0.63 -25.36 19.44
CA PHE A 233 0.12 -24.24 18.86
C PHE A 233 -0.79 -23.06 18.51
N TYR A 234 -2.00 -23.35 18.04
CA TYR A 234 -3.01 -22.35 17.78
C TYR A 234 -3.44 -21.61 19.05
N ASP A 235 -3.79 -22.35 20.12
CA ASP A 235 -4.20 -21.77 21.39
C ASP A 235 -3.06 -20.94 22.01
N LEU A 236 -1.82 -21.41 21.88
CA LEU A 236 -0.62 -20.68 22.30
C LEU A 236 -0.47 -19.36 21.53
N TYR A 237 -0.64 -19.39 20.20
CA TYR A 237 -0.60 -18.18 19.37
C TYR A 237 -1.70 -17.19 19.76
N HIS A 238 -2.93 -17.67 19.91
CA HIS A 238 -4.07 -16.85 20.29
C HIS A 238 -3.87 -16.21 21.67
N SER A 239 -3.47 -17.00 22.67
CA SER A 239 -3.16 -16.48 24.00
C SER A 239 -2.04 -15.44 23.96
N HIS A 240 -0.99 -15.68 23.16
CA HIS A 240 0.08 -14.71 22.99
C HIS A 240 -0.38 -13.42 22.32
N LEU A 241 -1.26 -13.51 21.32
CA LEU A 241 -1.84 -12.35 20.65
C LEU A 241 -2.69 -11.51 21.60
N VAL A 242 -3.59 -12.15 22.34
CA VAL A 242 -4.44 -11.47 23.35
C VAL A 242 -3.58 -10.78 24.41
N GLY A 243 -2.56 -11.47 24.92
CA GLY A 243 -1.62 -10.89 25.88
C GLY A 243 -0.69 -9.80 25.31
N SER A 244 -0.70 -9.58 23.99
CA SER A 244 0.13 -8.56 23.32
C SER A 244 -0.67 -7.33 22.89
N TYR A 245 -1.99 -7.27 23.15
CA TYR A 245 -2.80 -6.15 22.67
C TYR A 245 -2.42 -4.80 23.29
N ASP A 246 -2.09 -4.76 24.58
CA ASP A 246 -1.62 -3.53 25.22
C ASP A 246 -0.31 -3.04 24.61
N PHE A 247 0.59 -3.97 24.26
CA PHE A 247 1.83 -3.65 23.57
C PHE A 247 1.56 -3.09 22.16
N ILE A 248 0.70 -3.76 21.38
CA ILE A 248 0.33 -3.31 20.03
C ILE A 248 -0.33 -1.93 20.09
N MET A 249 -1.21 -1.71 21.06
CA MET A 249 -1.89 -0.45 21.30
C MET A 249 -0.90 0.66 21.63
N SER A 250 -0.05 0.44 22.63
CA SER A 250 1.00 1.39 23.05
C SER A 250 1.93 1.74 21.89
N LYS A 251 2.40 0.75 21.12
CA LYS A 251 3.24 0.99 19.94
C LYS A 251 2.51 1.68 18.80
N SER A 252 1.21 1.46 18.63
CA SER A 252 0.42 2.19 17.64
C SER A 252 0.32 3.68 17.98
N ILE A 253 0.16 4.03 19.26
CA ILE A 253 0.19 5.42 19.75
C ILE A 253 1.56 6.02 19.51
N GLU A 254 2.63 5.32 19.89
CA GLU A 254 4.00 5.77 19.66
C GLU A 254 4.27 6.05 18.18
N ILE A 255 3.80 5.18 17.27
CA ILE A 255 3.90 5.41 15.82
C ILE A 255 3.23 6.72 15.41
N PHE A 256 2.00 6.95 15.88
CA PHE A 256 1.25 8.16 15.56
C PHE A 256 1.94 9.43 16.07
N GLU A 257 2.35 9.45 17.33
CA GLU A 257 3.03 10.59 17.95
C GLU A 257 4.38 10.87 17.26
N ASN A 258 5.12 9.82 16.92
CA ASN A 258 6.42 9.93 16.28
C ASN A 258 6.37 10.52 14.87
N LEU A 259 5.22 10.52 14.19
CA LEU A 259 5.07 11.22 12.91
C LEU A 259 5.41 12.71 13.03
N GLY A 260 5.16 13.30 14.20
CA GLY A 260 5.49 14.69 14.55
C GLY A 260 6.99 15.00 14.51
N HIS A 261 7.86 14.00 14.67
CA HIS A 261 9.31 14.21 14.74
C HIS A 261 10.01 14.18 13.38
N TYR A 262 9.34 13.68 12.34
CA TYR A 262 9.91 13.57 11.00
C TYR A 262 9.40 14.69 10.10
N LYS A 263 10.10 15.83 10.07
CA LYS A 263 9.77 17.00 9.22
C LYS A 263 9.44 16.67 7.77
N LYS A 264 10.11 15.67 7.18
CA LYS A 264 9.86 15.23 5.81
C LYS A 264 8.45 14.62 5.61
N CYS A 265 7.82 14.11 6.67
CA CYS A 265 6.44 13.60 6.65
C CYS A 265 5.41 14.71 6.46
N PHE A 266 5.65 15.90 7.02
CA PHE A 266 4.66 16.99 7.02
C PHE A 266 4.37 17.49 5.62
N ILE A 267 5.41 17.64 4.80
CA ILE A 267 5.27 18.02 3.40
C ILE A 267 4.43 17.01 2.63
N SER A 268 4.58 15.72 2.92
CA SER A 268 3.79 14.65 2.29
C SER A 268 2.34 14.54 2.78
N PHE A 269 1.90 15.40 3.72
CA PHE A 269 0.47 15.56 4.02
C PHE A 269 -0.24 16.44 2.99
N ALA A 270 0.47 17.40 2.39
CA ALA A 270 -0.11 18.35 1.43
C ALA A 270 0.35 18.10 -0.02
N PHE A 271 1.47 17.41 -0.22
CA PHE A 271 2.00 17.07 -1.53
C PHE A 271 1.96 15.56 -1.78
N ASP A 272 1.59 15.21 -3.01
CA ASP A 272 1.64 13.86 -3.56
C ASP A 272 2.69 13.79 -4.66
N THR A 273 2.97 12.57 -5.14
CA THR A 273 3.82 12.36 -6.31
C THR A 273 2.98 12.01 -7.53
N PHE A 274 3.28 12.63 -8.67
CA PHE A 274 2.71 12.32 -9.98
C PHE A 274 3.82 12.18 -11.02
N PHE A 275 4.03 10.97 -11.53
CA PHE A 275 5.15 10.61 -12.43
C PHE A 275 6.55 11.03 -11.94
N GLY A 276 6.77 11.01 -10.63
CA GLY A 276 8.03 11.39 -9.99
C GLY A 276 8.11 12.86 -9.57
N GLU A 277 7.16 13.68 -9.99
CA GLU A 277 7.10 15.10 -9.64
C GLU A 277 6.24 15.30 -8.39
N MET A 278 6.69 16.12 -7.43
CA MET A 278 5.94 16.43 -6.22
C MET A 278 4.97 17.58 -6.49
N ILE A 279 3.68 17.30 -6.44
CA ILE A 279 2.59 18.23 -6.76
C ILE A 279 1.62 18.27 -5.59
N ILE A 280 1.02 19.42 -5.32
CA ILE A 280 0.00 19.51 -4.26
C ILE A 280 -1.11 18.46 -4.48
N SER A 281 -1.51 17.76 -3.41
CA SER A 281 -2.28 16.51 -3.48
C SER A 281 -3.59 16.65 -4.27
N ASN A 282 -4.29 17.78 -4.13
CA ASN A 282 -5.52 18.07 -4.87
C ASN A 282 -5.31 18.13 -6.39
N GLU A 283 -4.21 18.72 -6.83
CA GLU A 283 -3.89 18.83 -8.26
C GLU A 283 -3.37 17.49 -8.81
N ALA A 284 -2.57 16.76 -8.01
CA ALA A 284 -2.18 15.39 -8.34
C ALA A 284 -3.40 14.46 -8.49
N GLU A 285 -4.43 14.60 -7.65
CA GLU A 285 -5.67 13.84 -7.75
C GLU A 285 -6.45 14.14 -9.03
N LYS A 286 -6.61 15.42 -9.38
CA LYS A 286 -7.25 15.82 -10.63
C LYS A 286 -6.49 15.29 -11.86
N LEU A 287 -5.16 15.37 -11.86
CA LEU A 287 -4.32 14.78 -12.91
C LEU A 287 -4.48 13.26 -13.01
N ARG A 288 -4.56 12.55 -11.86
CA ARG A 288 -4.87 11.11 -11.84
C ARG A 288 -6.26 10.82 -12.42
N ASN A 289 -7.26 11.64 -12.11
CA ASN A 289 -8.61 11.49 -12.66
C ASN A 289 -8.65 11.68 -14.18
N ILE A 290 -7.87 12.62 -14.72
CA ILE A 290 -7.69 12.77 -16.17
C ILE A 290 -7.10 11.48 -16.77
N LEU A 291 -6.02 10.93 -16.17
CA LEU A 291 -5.45 9.66 -16.64
C LEU A 291 -6.45 8.52 -16.60
N TYR A 292 -7.19 8.35 -15.49
CA TYR A 292 -8.13 7.24 -15.33
C TYR A 292 -9.28 7.32 -16.32
N LYS A 293 -9.80 8.52 -16.59
CA LYS A 293 -10.83 8.74 -17.60
C LYS A 293 -10.34 8.33 -18.99
N HIS A 294 -9.10 8.68 -19.33
CA HIS A 294 -8.46 8.22 -20.58
C HIS A 294 -8.26 6.71 -20.57
N GLU A 295 -7.69 6.13 -19.52
CA GLU A 295 -7.48 4.67 -19.40
C GLU A 295 -8.79 3.88 -19.59
N TYR A 296 -9.87 4.34 -18.97
CA TYR A 296 -11.20 3.73 -19.12
C TYR A 296 -11.74 3.84 -20.56
N SER A 297 -11.67 5.03 -21.15
CA SER A 297 -12.09 5.24 -22.55
C SER A 297 -11.28 4.36 -23.51
N LEU A 298 -9.98 4.20 -23.24
CA LEU A 298 -9.08 3.39 -24.04
C LEU A 298 -9.35 1.90 -23.92
N ALA A 299 -9.66 1.40 -22.72
CA ALA A 299 -10.05 0.00 -22.52
C ALA A 299 -11.27 -0.37 -23.37
N ILE A 300 -12.25 0.54 -23.48
CA ILE A 300 -13.44 0.37 -24.31
C ILE A 300 -13.10 0.46 -25.81
N ASN A 301 -12.45 1.56 -26.22
CA ASN A 301 -12.18 1.84 -27.64
C ASN A 301 -11.21 0.83 -28.26
N SER A 302 -10.19 0.40 -27.53
CA SER A 302 -9.24 -0.63 -27.99
C SER A 302 -9.94 -1.96 -28.26
N LYS A 303 -10.91 -2.36 -27.43
CA LYS A 303 -11.70 -3.58 -27.64
C LYS A 303 -12.47 -3.53 -28.96
N TYR A 304 -13.14 -2.42 -29.25
CA TYR A 304 -13.86 -2.24 -30.53
C TYR A 304 -12.91 -2.21 -31.73
N LEU A 305 -11.79 -1.49 -31.61
CA LEU A 305 -10.80 -1.39 -32.67
C LEU A 305 -10.22 -2.76 -33.02
N ILE A 306 -9.77 -3.53 -32.02
CA ILE A 306 -9.20 -4.88 -32.24
C ILE A 306 -10.24 -5.81 -32.83
N LYS A 307 -11.48 -5.77 -32.32
CA LYS A 307 -12.59 -6.55 -32.87
C LYS A 307 -12.74 -6.27 -34.38
N ASN A 308 -12.80 -5.01 -34.77
CA ASN A 308 -12.94 -4.60 -36.18
C ASN A 308 -11.73 -4.99 -37.03
N LEU A 309 -10.51 -4.84 -36.51
CA LEU A 309 -9.27 -5.19 -37.22
C LEU A 309 -9.13 -6.69 -37.45
N VAL A 310 -9.58 -7.51 -36.49
CA VAL A 310 -9.65 -8.97 -36.63
C VAL A 310 -10.73 -9.36 -37.64
N PHE A 311 -11.94 -8.79 -37.55
CA PHE A 311 -13.04 -9.11 -38.49
C PHE A 311 -12.77 -8.66 -39.92
N SER A 312 -12.06 -7.55 -40.11
CA SER A 312 -11.75 -7.01 -41.44
C SER A 312 -10.55 -7.69 -42.12
N GLY A 313 -9.86 -8.62 -41.44
CA GLY A 313 -8.66 -9.28 -41.96
C GLY A 313 -7.47 -8.32 -42.15
N LYS A 314 -7.59 -7.06 -41.73
CA LYS A 314 -6.51 -6.06 -41.81
C LYS A 314 -5.34 -6.38 -40.89
N ILE A 315 -5.54 -7.29 -39.95
CA ILE A 315 -4.44 -7.95 -39.27
C ILE A 315 -4.56 -9.47 -39.40
N ASN A 316 -3.71 -10.07 -40.23
CA ASN A 316 -3.52 -11.50 -40.34
C ASN A 316 -2.42 -11.93 -39.37
N PHE A 317 -2.78 -12.59 -38.27
CA PHE A 317 -1.82 -12.99 -37.22
C PHE A 317 -1.08 -14.30 -37.48
N PHE A 318 -1.22 -14.87 -38.68
CA PHE A 318 -0.46 -16.06 -39.09
C PHE A 318 0.04 -15.87 -40.51
N ASN A 319 1.34 -15.59 -40.65
CA ASN A 319 2.10 -16.30 -41.67
C ASN A 319 2.49 -17.63 -41.04
N GLU A 320 1.98 -18.71 -41.62
CA GLU A 320 2.08 -20.10 -41.16
C GLU A 320 3.51 -20.70 -41.24
N TYR A 321 4.58 -19.89 -41.24
CA TYR A 321 5.93 -20.32 -41.59
C TYR A 321 7.03 -20.03 -40.56
N GLU A 322 6.71 -19.85 -39.28
CA GLU A 322 7.71 -19.95 -38.20
C GLU A 322 7.37 -21.09 -37.24
N LYS A 323 7.16 -22.28 -37.81
CA LYS A 323 7.50 -23.53 -37.11
C LYS A 323 8.98 -23.79 -37.36
N LYS A 324 9.84 -23.35 -36.45
CA LYS A 324 11.09 -24.05 -36.14
C LYS A 324 11.66 -23.57 -34.81
N ASP A 325 11.58 -24.49 -33.85
CA ASP A 325 12.50 -24.70 -32.74
C ASP A 325 13.08 -23.46 -32.05
N THR A 326 12.43 -23.04 -30.96
CA THR A 326 13.03 -23.04 -29.61
C THR A 326 11.98 -22.56 -28.61
N GLY A 327 12.07 -23.06 -27.37
CA GLY A 327 11.06 -22.88 -26.35
C GLY A 327 10.71 -21.41 -26.04
N ILE A 328 9.42 -21.21 -25.75
CA ILE A 328 8.81 -19.97 -25.25
C ILE A 328 8.86 -18.82 -26.28
N ASN A 329 7.94 -18.89 -27.25
CA ASN A 329 7.54 -17.77 -28.11
C ASN A 329 7.06 -16.59 -27.26
N LYS A 330 7.96 -15.66 -26.93
CA LYS A 330 7.57 -14.25 -26.75
C LYS A 330 7.17 -13.74 -28.13
N CYS A 331 5.89 -13.79 -28.46
CA CYS A 331 5.38 -12.98 -29.57
C CYS A 331 5.86 -11.55 -29.34
N ASP A 332 6.64 -10.99 -30.26
CA ASP A 332 7.12 -9.63 -30.14
C ASP A 332 5.98 -8.67 -30.51
N TYR A 333 5.08 -8.46 -29.55
CA TYR A 333 3.86 -7.66 -29.72
C TYR A 333 4.17 -6.20 -30.13
N ASN A 334 5.39 -5.71 -29.90
CA ASN A 334 5.83 -4.41 -30.38
C ASN A 334 5.90 -4.38 -31.92
N ASN A 335 6.44 -5.43 -32.54
CA ASN A 335 6.49 -5.58 -34.00
C ASN A 335 5.09 -5.72 -34.62
N MET A 336 4.11 -6.22 -33.86
CA MET A 336 2.71 -6.32 -34.29
C MET A 336 2.02 -4.95 -34.35
N ILE A 337 2.27 -4.08 -33.38
CA ILE A 337 1.70 -2.72 -33.35
C ILE A 337 2.30 -1.87 -34.47
N GLU A 338 3.60 -2.02 -34.73
CA GLU A 338 4.30 -1.33 -35.81
C GLU A 338 3.79 -1.72 -37.22
N ARG A 339 3.11 -2.86 -37.36
CA ARG A 339 2.59 -3.35 -38.65
C ARG A 339 1.16 -2.90 -38.97
N SER A 340 0.48 -2.19 -38.07
CA SER A 340 -0.87 -1.67 -38.32
C SER A 340 -0.88 -0.16 -38.19
N ASP A 341 -1.08 0.53 -39.31
CA ASP A 341 -1.22 1.98 -39.37
C ASP A 341 -2.40 2.47 -38.53
N GLU A 342 -3.49 1.68 -38.45
CA GLU A 342 -4.68 2.00 -37.68
C GLU A 342 -4.43 1.92 -36.17
N LEU A 343 -3.73 0.88 -35.69
CA LEU A 343 -3.33 0.78 -34.28
C LEU A 343 -2.31 1.86 -33.90
N THR A 344 -1.33 2.11 -34.78
CA THR A 344 -0.33 3.16 -34.56
C THR A 344 -0.98 4.53 -34.51
N SER A 345 -1.88 4.83 -35.46
CA SER A 345 -2.63 6.10 -35.48
C SER A 345 -3.52 6.26 -34.25
N PHE A 346 -4.20 5.20 -33.82
CA PHE A 346 -4.99 5.21 -32.59
C PHE A 346 -4.14 5.53 -31.36
N ILE A 347 -3.00 4.85 -31.18
CA ILE A 347 -2.09 5.10 -30.05
C ILE A 347 -1.59 6.56 -30.07
N VAL A 348 -1.13 7.04 -31.22
CA VAL A 348 -0.61 8.41 -31.37
C VAL A 348 -1.71 9.44 -31.07
N GLN A 349 -2.91 9.22 -31.59
CA GLN A 349 -4.05 10.11 -31.36
C GLN A 349 -4.45 10.15 -29.89
N SER A 350 -4.55 9.00 -29.21
CA SER A 350 -4.85 8.95 -27.78
C SER A 350 -3.78 9.63 -26.92
N GLN A 351 -2.50 9.46 -27.25
CA GLN A 351 -1.42 10.18 -26.57
C GLN A 351 -1.54 11.70 -26.77
N LYS A 352 -1.89 12.14 -27.99
CA LYS A 352 -2.06 13.56 -28.31
C LYS A 352 -3.25 14.18 -27.56
N GLU A 353 -4.36 13.46 -27.48
CA GLU A 353 -5.55 13.88 -26.73
C GLU A 353 -5.27 14.00 -25.23
N LEU A 354 -4.62 13.00 -24.63
CA LEU A 354 -4.22 13.06 -23.22
C LEU A 354 -3.28 14.24 -22.95
N LYS A 355 -2.26 14.43 -23.78
CA LYS A 355 -1.34 15.57 -23.65
C LYS A 355 -2.08 16.90 -23.75
N LYS A 356 -3.05 17.02 -24.66
CA LYS A 356 -3.85 18.24 -24.82
C LYS A 356 -4.69 18.54 -23.57
N GLU A 357 -5.32 17.52 -22.98
CA GLU A 357 -6.15 17.70 -21.78
C GLU A 357 -5.31 18.05 -20.54
N ILE A 358 -4.17 17.39 -20.34
CA ILE A 358 -3.22 17.73 -19.26
C ILE A 358 -2.64 19.13 -19.47
N LYS A 359 -2.27 19.50 -20.70
CA LYS A 359 -1.75 20.84 -20.99
C LYS A 359 -2.80 21.93 -20.74
N ARG A 360 -4.05 21.70 -21.16
CA ARG A 360 -5.16 22.60 -20.87
C ARG A 360 -5.34 22.78 -19.36
N TYR A 361 -5.24 21.70 -18.60
CA TYR A 361 -5.31 21.75 -17.14
C TYR A 361 -4.25 22.68 -16.53
N PHE A 362 -2.99 22.55 -16.93
CA PHE A 362 -1.91 23.44 -16.44
C PHE A 362 -2.08 24.90 -16.86
N LEU A 363 -2.73 25.19 -17.99
CA LEU A 363 -3.04 26.56 -18.40
C LEU A 363 -4.16 27.20 -17.57
N GLU A 364 -5.07 26.39 -17.05
CA GLU A 364 -6.23 26.83 -16.26
C GLU A 364 -5.92 26.88 -14.76
N THR A 365 -4.82 26.28 -14.31
CA THR A 365 -4.48 26.17 -12.88
C THR A 365 -3.05 26.62 -12.58
N ASN A 366 -2.91 27.46 -11.53
CA ASN A 366 -1.62 27.73 -10.91
C ASN A 366 -1.17 26.49 -10.12
N THR A 367 -0.60 25.52 -10.81
CA THR A 367 -0.14 24.27 -10.20
C THR A 367 1.09 24.55 -9.33
N ILE A 368 1.01 24.17 -8.05
CA ILE A 368 2.11 24.29 -7.10
C ILE A 368 2.86 22.96 -6.97
N VAL A 369 4.18 23.04 -7.06
CA VAL A 369 5.10 21.90 -7.07
C VAL A 369 6.23 22.10 -6.05
N ILE A 370 6.97 21.02 -5.78
CA ILE A 370 8.24 21.09 -5.06
C ILE A 370 9.37 20.75 -6.02
N GLU A 371 10.21 21.73 -6.31
CA GLU A 371 11.40 21.61 -7.14
C GLU A 371 12.63 21.89 -6.26
N GLU A 372 13.59 20.97 -6.22
CA GLU A 372 14.81 21.11 -5.39
C GLU A 372 14.54 21.37 -3.88
N ASN A 373 13.42 20.87 -3.34
CA ASN A 373 12.91 21.13 -1.98
C ASN A 373 12.35 22.54 -1.74
N ILE A 374 12.12 23.31 -2.80
CA ILE A 374 11.50 24.63 -2.75
C ILE A 374 10.08 24.52 -3.31
N VAL A 375 9.11 25.08 -2.59
CA VAL A 375 7.73 25.19 -3.09
C VAL A 375 7.71 26.31 -4.13
N THR A 376 7.24 26.01 -5.34
CA THR A 376 7.22 26.95 -6.47
C THR A 376 6.03 26.67 -7.40
N THR A 377 5.82 27.52 -8.40
CA THR A 377 4.89 27.27 -9.49
C THR A 377 5.46 26.25 -10.47
N CYS A 378 4.58 25.51 -11.14
CA CYS A 378 4.98 24.47 -12.09
C CYS A 378 5.80 25.06 -13.24
N SER A 379 7.08 24.70 -13.30
CA SER A 379 7.95 25.07 -14.41
C SER A 379 7.55 24.34 -15.68
N ARG A 380 7.93 24.91 -16.83
CA ARG A 380 7.72 24.26 -18.14
C ARG A 380 8.42 22.91 -18.24
N GLU A 381 9.57 22.75 -17.58
CA GLU A 381 10.30 21.48 -17.56
C GLU A 381 9.50 20.39 -16.84
N ILE A 382 8.92 20.71 -15.68
CA ILE A 382 8.05 19.79 -14.93
C ILE A 382 6.81 19.44 -15.75
N GLU A 383 6.17 20.42 -16.38
CA GLU A 383 5.03 20.19 -17.28
C GLU A 383 5.39 19.22 -18.41
N GLU A 384 6.49 19.47 -19.12
CA GLU A 384 6.96 18.63 -20.22
C GLU A 384 7.30 17.21 -19.75
N ASN A 385 7.90 17.07 -18.57
CA ASN A 385 8.14 15.78 -17.93
C ASN A 385 6.84 15.03 -17.66
N ILE A 386 5.85 15.69 -17.05
CA ILE A 386 4.55 15.08 -16.78
C ILE A 386 3.87 14.65 -18.09
N LEU A 387 3.86 15.50 -19.11
CA LEU A 387 3.27 15.19 -20.42
C LEU A 387 3.96 13.99 -21.08
N ARG A 388 5.30 13.94 -21.03
CA ARG A 388 6.10 12.84 -21.58
C ARG A 388 5.79 11.52 -20.88
N HIS A 389 5.79 11.51 -19.54
CA HIS A 389 5.55 10.30 -18.76
C HIS A 389 4.10 9.83 -18.84
N SER A 390 3.13 10.75 -18.85
CA SER A 390 1.71 10.46 -19.06
C SER A 390 1.48 9.74 -20.39
N ALA A 391 2.05 10.26 -21.48
CA ALA A 391 1.92 9.63 -22.79
C ALA A 391 2.65 8.28 -22.86
N LYS A 392 3.82 8.14 -22.23
CA LYS A 392 4.56 6.87 -22.16
C LYS A 392 3.77 5.81 -21.37
N TYR A 393 3.17 6.19 -20.24
CA TYR A 393 2.27 5.35 -19.45
C TYR A 393 1.07 4.89 -20.29
N LEU A 394 0.40 5.84 -20.96
CA LEU A 394 -0.77 5.56 -21.79
C LEU A 394 -0.46 4.55 -22.90
N LYS A 395 0.64 4.74 -23.63
CA LYS A 395 1.08 3.82 -24.69
C LYS A 395 1.25 2.41 -24.12
N LYS A 396 1.95 2.25 -22.99
CA LYS A 396 2.16 0.93 -22.39
C LYS A 396 0.85 0.25 -21.96
N LYS A 397 -0.08 1.00 -21.38
CA LYS A 397 -1.41 0.49 -21.02
C LYS A 397 -2.21 0.06 -22.25
N LEU A 398 -2.20 0.88 -23.30
CA LEU A 398 -2.82 0.56 -24.58
C LEU A 398 -2.29 -0.74 -25.18
N ILE A 399 -0.97 -0.89 -25.20
CA ILE A 399 -0.31 -2.12 -25.67
C ILE A 399 -0.79 -3.33 -24.85
N SER A 400 -0.84 -3.19 -23.53
CA SER A 400 -1.33 -4.27 -22.65
C SER A 400 -2.79 -4.64 -22.91
N TYR A 401 -3.68 -3.66 -23.10
CA TYR A 401 -5.08 -3.92 -23.46
C TYR A 401 -5.21 -4.58 -24.82
N ILE A 402 -4.37 -4.17 -25.78
CA ILE A 402 -4.36 -4.76 -27.12
C ILE A 402 -4.00 -6.23 -27.07
N ILE A 403 -2.94 -6.58 -26.35
CA ILE A 403 -2.50 -7.96 -26.14
C ILE A 403 -3.60 -8.79 -25.48
N ARG A 404 -4.17 -8.31 -24.36
CA ARG A 404 -5.19 -9.04 -23.61
C ARG A 404 -6.46 -9.29 -24.43
N ASN A 405 -6.96 -8.26 -25.12
CA ASN A 405 -8.15 -8.39 -25.94
C ASN A 405 -7.90 -9.35 -27.13
N TYR A 406 -6.70 -9.33 -27.71
CA TYR A 406 -6.33 -10.28 -28.76
C TYR A 406 -6.36 -11.74 -28.26
N GLU A 407 -5.80 -12.05 -27.09
CA GLU A 407 -5.82 -13.41 -26.52
C GLU A 407 -7.25 -13.93 -26.33
N ILE A 408 -8.18 -13.03 -25.96
CA ILE A 408 -9.60 -13.35 -25.83
C ILE A 408 -10.22 -13.63 -27.21
N PHE A 409 -10.01 -12.76 -28.20
CA PHE A 409 -10.63 -12.91 -29.52
C PHE A 409 -10.02 -14.01 -30.39
N SER A 410 -8.76 -14.41 -30.13
CA SER A 410 -8.07 -15.49 -30.84
C SER A 410 -8.33 -16.88 -30.25
N GLY A 411 -9.16 -17.00 -29.21
CA GLY A 411 -9.49 -18.28 -28.59
C GLY A 411 -8.35 -18.92 -27.76
N ARG A 412 -7.27 -18.19 -27.47
CA ARG A 412 -6.12 -18.64 -26.67
C ARG A 412 -6.29 -18.41 -25.15
N SER A 413 -7.52 -18.22 -24.67
CA SER A 413 -7.85 -17.91 -23.27
C SER A 413 -7.50 -19.01 -22.25
N SER A 414 -6.90 -20.14 -22.64
CA SER A 414 -6.56 -21.24 -21.74
C SER A 414 -5.28 -21.06 -20.92
N ILE A 415 -4.54 -19.94 -21.05
CA ILE A 415 -3.24 -19.76 -20.35
C ILE A 415 -3.29 -18.72 -19.21
N ILE A 416 -4.40 -17.99 -19.00
CA ILE A 416 -4.51 -17.02 -17.88
C ILE A 416 -5.42 -17.55 -16.76
N SER A 417 -5.32 -18.84 -16.44
CA SER A 417 -5.82 -19.38 -15.16
C SER A 417 -4.69 -19.67 -14.16
N SER A 418 -3.42 -19.56 -14.54
CA SER A 418 -2.27 -19.79 -13.64
C SER A 418 -1.59 -18.53 -13.11
N LEU A 419 -2.08 -17.33 -13.45
CA LEU A 419 -1.52 -16.05 -12.99
C LEU A 419 -2.45 -15.25 -12.05
N VAL A 420 -3.58 -15.84 -11.63
CA VAL A 420 -4.52 -15.24 -10.64
C VAL A 420 -4.68 -16.12 -9.38
N SER A 421 -3.84 -17.14 -9.22
CA SER A 421 -3.81 -17.96 -8.00
C SER A 421 -2.37 -18.23 -7.56
N THR A 422 -1.71 -17.18 -7.08
CA THR A 422 -0.70 -17.19 -6.00
C THR A 422 -0.56 -15.78 -5.48
#